data_AF-A0A7Z9IAF3-F1
#
_entry.id   AF-A0A7Z9IAF3-F1
#
_cell.length_a   1.000
_cell.length_b   1.000
_cell.length_c   1.000
_cell.angle_alpha   90.00
_cell.angle_beta   90.00
_cell.angle_gamma   90.00
#
_symmetry.space_group_name_H-M   'P 1'
#
loop_
_entity.id
_entity.type
_entity.pdbx_description
1 polymer ?
#
loop_
_entity_poly.entity_id
_entity_poly.type
_entity_poly.pdbx_seq_one_letter_code
_entity_poly.pdbx_strand_id
1 'polypeptide(L)' 'MALKQQGDHRILVSPDHPTPVQTKTHSHGIVPFTIAGTGITADTQTSYDEIQAEASAHQFPHGFEVMKTFIDA' A
#
# COMPACT_ATOMS: atom_id res chain seq x y z
N MET A 1 20.40 -0.87 8.34
CA MET A 1 18.94 -0.81 8.16
C MET A 1 18.31 -1.92 8.99
N ALA A 2 17.49 -1.59 9.99
CA ALA A 2 17.03 -2.52 11.02
C ALA A 2 16.32 -3.76 10.46
N LEU A 3 15.45 -3.59 9.46
CA LEU A 3 14.70 -4.68 8.83
C LEU A 3 15.62 -5.72 8.16
N LYS A 4 16.67 -5.27 7.47
CA LYS A 4 17.65 -6.16 6.81
C LYS A 4 18.39 -7.08 7.79
N GLN A 5 18.47 -6.70 9.07
CA GLN A 5 19.12 -7.52 10.10
C GLN A 5 18.19 -8.59 10.68
N GLN A 6 16.88 -8.54 10.41
CA GLN A 6 15.89 -9.49 10.91
C GLN A 6 15.72 -10.72 9.99
N GLY A 7 16.47 -10.80 8.88
CA GLY A 7 16.32 -11.85 7.88
C GLY A 7 15.20 -11.54 6.88
N ASP A 8 14.46 -12.57 6.47
CA ASP A 8 13.32 -12.42 5.56
C ASP A 8 12.22 -11.59 6.19
N HIS A 9 11.75 -10.59 5.45
CA HIS A 9 10.74 -9.66 5.94
C HIS A 9 9.92 -9.10 4.78
N ARG A 10 8.67 -8.79 5.08
CA ARG A 10 7.79 -7.98 4.22
C ARG A 10 7.23 -6.83 5.02
N ILE A 11 6.96 -5.72 4.34
CA ILE A 11 6.32 -4.54 4.90
C ILE A 11 5.15 -4.14 4.01
N LEU A 12 4.02 -3.83 4.63
CA LEU A 12 2.86 -3.20 4.01
C LEU A 12 2.72 -1.81 4.64
N VAL A 13 2.56 -0.78 3.81
CA VAL A 13 2.26 0.59 4.24
C VAL A 13 0.98 1.02 3.54
N SER A 14 0.00 1.48 4.32
CA SER A 14 -1.23 2.09 3.81
C SER A 14 -1.91 2.89 4.92
N PRO A 15 -2.54 4.04 4.62
CA PRO A 15 -3.54 4.65 5.49
C PRO A 15 -4.76 3.75 5.65
N ASP A 16 -5.55 3.97 6.69
CA ASP A 16 -6.85 3.32 6.87
C ASP A 16 -7.96 3.98 6.06
N HIS A 17 -7.93 5.30 5.92
CA HIS A 17 -8.87 6.06 5.08
C HIS A 17 -8.32 7.44 4.69
N PRO A 18 -8.87 8.10 3.65
CA PRO A 18 -8.52 9.47 3.31
C PRO A 18 -9.06 10.46 4.35
N THR A 19 -8.21 11.41 4.77
CA THR A 19 -8.59 12.53 5.63
C THR A 19 -8.12 13.85 4.99
N PRO A 20 -8.83 14.37 3.97
CA PRO A 20 -8.41 15.57 3.25
C PRO A 20 -8.27 16.76 4.19
N VAL A 21 -7.16 17.51 4.06
CA VAL A 21 -6.89 18.69 4.90
C VAL A 21 -8.01 19.73 4.83
N GLN A 22 -8.63 19.89 3.65
CA GLN A 22 -9.71 20.84 3.41
C GLN A 22 -10.95 20.54 4.28
N THR A 23 -11.28 19.27 4.48
CA THR A 23 -12.49 18.85 5.22
C THR A 23 -12.19 18.47 6.67
N LYS A 24 -10.93 18.13 6.99
CA LYS A 24 -10.48 17.68 8.32
C LYS A 24 -11.32 16.53 8.89
N THR A 25 -11.94 15.77 8.00
CA THR A 25 -12.89 14.72 8.36
C THR A 25 -12.55 13.49 7.53
N HIS A 26 -12.70 12.32 8.14
CA HIS A 26 -12.54 11.06 7.42
C HIS A 26 -13.56 11.01 6.28
N SER A 27 -13.11 10.57 5.12
CA SER A 27 -13.94 10.44 3.94
C SER A 27 -13.85 9.03 3.38
N HIS A 28 -14.86 8.64 2.60
CA HIS A 28 -14.77 7.40 1.84
C HIS A 28 -13.94 7.66 0.58
N GLY A 29 -13.03 6.74 0.26
CA GLY A 29 -12.21 6.84 -0.94
C GLY A 29 -11.09 5.82 -0.92
N ILE A 30 -10.41 5.70 -2.06
CA ILE A 30 -9.23 4.86 -2.21
C ILE A 30 -8.05 5.52 -1.46
N VAL A 31 -7.22 4.68 -0.85
CA VAL A 31 -5.95 5.07 -0.25
C VAL A 31 -4.82 4.35 -0.97
N PRO A 32 -3.64 4.97 -1.12
CA PRO A 32 -2.48 4.28 -1.65
C PRO A 32 -2.05 3.15 -0.68
N PHE A 33 -1.47 2.10 -1.23
CA PHE A 33 -0.77 1.08 -0.45
C PHE A 33 0.50 0.66 -1.19
N THR A 34 1.48 0.16 -0.45
CA THR A 34 2.68 -0.46 -1.03
C THR A 34 3.10 -1.66 -0.21
N ILE A 35 3.57 -2.69 -0.90
CA ILE A 35 4.14 -3.91 -0.31
C ILE A 35 5.58 -4.02 -0.82
N ALA A 36 6.51 -4.30 0.08
CA ALA A 36 7.92 -4.52 -0.25
C ALA A 36 8.55 -5.60 0.63
N GLY A 37 9.60 -6.25 0.13
CA GLY A 37 10.39 -7.21 0.90
C GLY A 37 10.54 -8.57 0.20
N THR A 38 10.86 -9.60 0.98
CA THR A 38 11.07 -10.97 0.49
C THR A 38 9.85 -11.48 -0.30
N GLY A 39 10.09 -12.06 -1.48
CA GLY A 39 9.04 -12.63 -2.34
C GLY A 39 8.26 -11.62 -3.18
N ILE A 40 8.44 -10.32 -2.95
CA ILE A 40 7.67 -9.28 -3.64
C ILE A 40 8.39 -8.81 -4.90
N THR A 41 7.75 -8.97 -6.06
CA THR A 41 8.24 -8.41 -7.33
C THR A 41 7.78 -6.97 -7.46
N ALA A 42 8.71 -6.05 -7.73
CA ALA A 42 8.38 -4.64 -7.95
C ALA A 42 7.56 -4.46 -9.24
N ASP A 43 6.55 -3.59 -9.19
CA ASP A 43 5.83 -3.13 -10.36
C ASP A 43 6.57 -1.95 -11.03
N THR A 44 5.87 -1.22 -11.91
CA THR A 44 6.44 -0.07 -12.62
C THR A 44 6.34 1.24 -11.86
N GLN A 45 5.69 1.28 -10.69
CA GLN A 45 5.48 2.52 -9.93
C GLN A 45 6.77 2.94 -9.23
N THR A 46 7.09 4.24 -9.29
CA THR A 46 8.36 4.77 -8.76
C THR A 46 8.20 5.72 -7.58
N SER A 47 6.96 6.09 -7.22
CA SER A 47 6.65 6.91 -6.05
C SER A 47 5.41 6.42 -5.31
N TYR A 48 5.28 6.84 -4.05
CA TYR A 48 4.14 6.52 -3.19
C TYR A 48 3.32 7.80 -2.98
N ASP A 49 2.29 7.95 -3.80
CA ASP A 49 1.33 9.05 -3.79
C ASP A 49 0.01 8.61 -4.45
N GLU A 50 -1.03 9.40 -4.27
CA GLU A 50 -2.37 9.09 -4.78
C GLU A 50 -2.42 8.99 -6.32
N ILE A 51 -1.56 9.72 -7.04
CA ILE A 51 -1.54 9.75 -8.50
C ILE A 51 -0.98 8.44 -9.06
N GLN A 52 0.15 7.98 -8.54
CA GLN A 52 0.71 6.67 -8.95
C GLN A 52 -0.21 5.51 -8.54
N ALA A 53 -0.85 5.59 -7.37
CA ALA A 53 -1.78 4.56 -6.92
C ALA A 53 -2.99 4.43 -7.85
N GLU A 54 -3.55 5.55 -8.32
CA GLU A 54 -4.66 5.56 -9.29
C GLU A 54 -4.25 4.94 -10.64
N ALA A 55 -3.01 5.15 -11.07
CA ALA A 55 -2.45 4.59 -12.31
C ALA A 55 -2.05 3.11 -12.19
N SER A 56 -2.04 2.53 -10.98
CA SER A 56 -1.63 1.14 -10.77
C SER A 56 -2.66 0.14 -11.27
N ALA A 57 -2.18 -1.00 -11.77
CA ALA A 57 -3.01 -2.15 -12.08
C ALA A 57 -3.51 -2.88 -10.81
N HIS A 58 -2.89 -2.63 -9.65
CA HIS A 58 -3.26 -3.23 -8.38
C HIS A 58 -4.26 -2.37 -7.63
N GLN A 59 -5.55 -2.54 -7.96
CA GLN A 59 -6.65 -1.84 -7.29
C GLN A 59 -7.57 -2.84 -6.60
N PHE A 60 -7.87 -2.58 -5.33
CA PHE A 60 -8.71 -3.42 -4.50
C PHE A 60 -9.96 -2.66 -4.08
N PRO A 61 -11.14 -2.97 -4.64
CA PRO A 61 -12.40 -2.35 -4.23
C PRO A 61 -12.72 -2.58 -2.74
N HIS A 62 -12.18 -3.66 -2.17
CA HIS A 62 -12.33 -4.00 -0.77
C HIS A 62 -10.98 -4.06 -0.06
N GLY A 63 -10.74 -3.15 0.89
CA GLY A 63 -9.44 -3.00 1.56
C GLY A 63 -8.93 -4.28 2.26
N PHE A 64 -9.81 -5.17 2.72
CA PHE A 64 -9.39 -6.44 3.34
C PHE A 64 -8.68 -7.38 2.35
N GLU A 65 -8.90 -7.23 1.04
CA GLU A 65 -8.25 -8.05 0.00
C GLU A 65 -6.75 -7.76 -0.10
N VAL A 66 -6.32 -6.57 0.31
CA VAL A 66 -4.89 -6.20 0.39
C VAL A 66 -4.15 -7.12 1.35
N MET A 67 -4.76 -7.47 2.49
CA MET A 67 -4.13 -8.33 3.49
C MET A 67 -3.90 -9.74 2.96
N LYS A 68 -4.88 -10.28 2.20
CA LYS A 68 -4.72 -11.57 1.53
C LYS A 68 -3.54 -11.54 0.55
N THR A 69 -3.48 -10.50 -0.29
CA THR A 69 -2.37 -10.30 -1.23
C THR A 69 -1.02 -10.20 -0.51
N PHE A 70 -0.97 -9.50 0.63
CA PHE A 70 0.26 -9.35 1.42
C PHE A 70 0.77 -10.67 2.00
N ILE A 71 -0.11 -11.57 2.40
CA ILE A 71 0.25 -12.86 3.01
C ILE A 71 0.62 -13.89 1.93
N ASP A 72 -0.16 -13.94 0.86
CA ASP A 72 -0.09 -14.98 -0.19
C ASP A 72 0.97 -14.70 -1.26
N ALA A 73 1.46 -13.45 -1.38
CA ALA A 73 2.50 -13.06 -2.33
C ALA A 73 3.85 -13.77 -2.11
#